data_AF-B9L4U4-F1
#
_entry.id   AF-B9L4U4-F1
#
_cell.length_a   1.000
_cell.length_b   1.000
_cell.length_c   1.000
_cell.angle_alpha   90.00
_cell.angle_beta   90.00
_cell.angle_gamma   90.00
#
_symmetry.space_group_name_H-M   'P 1'
#
loop_
_entity.id
_entity.type
_entity.pdbx_description
1 polymer ?
#
loop_
_entity_poly.entity_id
_entity_poly.type
_entity_poly.pdbx_seq_one_letter_code
_entity_poly.pdbx_strand_id
1 'polypeptide(L)'
;MIPGEVRVIAPIIERWRYRWFGRLAVSDGTHELVLPMTGSVAQWFQPDERVLLALASDASHPPDFQDFQLWRPVEHGLLPVWPLWQEEVRYERRSPLTGAPLATYRLLFREAARETDFLAIVELEQSHYASEHEKVARWTCPEDGSILDANTRPLCPACHRPMRFSEILGSTRASRFLVAELLDRQSYEPAIVGYVRIDPPLPIMHRRLPDGTLVRHIRRLVFPADWLEPTYWPERHVRLLREREPYRDPDELWALAEEQALAQCDTQAARIARVVIHPDYRGEGLGHTLVSTALRWISERRIPEMRRPKVLVETVAMMARYNPFFERAGFRYLWDTASGRPVLFFGLTPDAQARIEQFIATDPVARQHRGQLYRPALRTAESLAAPIRFHHVRKVYRRTLDLHHLAPELQAVLRAFGVERRVIETVVLRRLDLTIEPGELIVLVGASGTGKTTLLRLLWGAASGKRSPRFTPDGGRIELPVNTTAAAFLPGEVEPAWGREPLLQRIVAATGDAVAAMELLNAVGLSDAVLWRARPHELSTGQRERARLALLLAESPNLVLLDEFAAHLDPALAGRVARKVGTLLRRLAITAVIATHRPEVVSALQPDRLLVVGYGGVVEASSPQ
;
A
#
# COMPACT_ATOMS: atom_id res chain seq x y z
N MET A 1 30.79 27.34 -3.59
CA MET A 1 30.41 27.94 -4.89
C MET A 1 29.66 29.22 -4.59
N ILE A 2 30.03 30.36 -5.19
CA ILE A 2 29.30 31.62 -5.02
C ILE A 2 28.31 31.72 -6.19
N PRO A 3 26.99 31.76 -5.95
CA PRO A 3 26.01 31.88 -7.02
C PRO A 3 26.09 33.26 -7.69
N GLY A 4 26.17 33.28 -9.02
CA GLY A 4 26.04 34.48 -9.85
C GLY A 4 24.63 34.63 -10.41
N GLU A 5 24.17 35.87 -10.61
CA GLU A 5 22.89 36.14 -11.27
C GLU A 5 23.03 35.94 -12.78
N VAL A 6 22.11 35.15 -13.35
CA VAL A 6 21.97 34.94 -14.79
C VAL A 6 20.50 35.12 -15.19
N ARG A 7 20.28 35.44 -16.46
CA ARG A 7 18.94 35.52 -17.06
C ARG A 7 18.65 34.29 -17.89
N VAL A 8 17.41 33.82 -17.81
CA VAL A 8 16.91 32.77 -18.71
C VAL A 8 16.73 33.35 -20.10
N ILE A 9 17.34 32.71 -21.09
CA ILE A 9 17.10 32.99 -22.51
C ILE A 9 15.84 32.23 -22.94
N ALA A 10 15.88 30.89 -22.83
CA ALA A 10 14.76 30.03 -23.19
C ALA A 10 14.90 28.62 -22.60
N PRO A 11 13.79 27.97 -22.24
CA PRO A 11 13.76 26.53 -22.07
C PRO A 11 13.79 25.82 -23.43
N ILE A 12 14.62 24.78 -23.56
CA ILE A 12 14.76 23.96 -24.78
C ILE A 12 14.26 22.55 -24.46
N ILE A 13 13.09 22.19 -25.01
CA ILE A 13 12.36 20.99 -24.65
C ILE A 13 11.92 20.24 -25.91
N GLU A 14 12.10 18.92 -25.89
CA GLU A 14 11.56 18.03 -26.92
C GLU A 14 10.35 17.28 -26.38
N ARG A 15 9.22 17.39 -27.09
CA ARG A 15 7.92 16.87 -26.63
C ARG A 15 7.93 15.39 -26.24
N TRP A 16 8.74 14.56 -26.91
CA TRP A 16 8.75 13.12 -26.64
C TRP A 16 9.63 12.70 -25.45
N ARG A 17 10.55 13.56 -24.97
CA ARG A 17 11.46 13.24 -23.85
C ARG A 17 11.43 14.24 -22.69
N TYR A 18 10.54 15.24 -22.74
CA TYR A 18 10.48 16.33 -21.76
C TYR A 18 10.38 15.86 -20.31
N ARG A 19 9.79 14.69 -20.05
CA ARG A 19 9.65 14.16 -18.69
C ARG A 19 10.99 13.97 -17.97
N TRP A 20 12.00 13.53 -18.70
CA TRP A 20 13.31 13.15 -18.14
C TRP A 20 14.48 13.90 -18.78
N PHE A 21 14.25 14.70 -19.84
CA PHE A 21 15.31 15.47 -20.48
C PHE A 21 14.81 16.81 -21.02
N GLY A 22 15.60 17.85 -20.80
CA GLY A 22 15.43 19.20 -21.31
C GLY A 22 16.70 20.00 -21.07
N ARG A 23 16.72 21.23 -21.55
CA ARG A 23 17.85 22.15 -21.34
C ARG A 23 17.31 23.54 -21.00
N LEU A 24 18.09 24.30 -20.27
CA LEU A 24 17.81 25.71 -19.97
C LEU A 24 18.97 26.56 -20.50
N ALA A 25 18.70 27.41 -21.48
CA ALA A 25 19.66 28.39 -21.95
C ALA A 25 19.63 29.62 -21.04
N VAL A 26 20.80 30.03 -20.54
CA VAL A 26 20.96 31.17 -19.61
C VAL A 26 22.13 32.05 -20.05
N SER A 27 22.13 33.33 -19.66
CA SER A 27 23.23 34.25 -19.89
C SER A 27 23.50 35.17 -18.70
N ASP A 28 24.77 35.46 -18.45
CA ASP A 28 25.22 36.52 -17.53
C ASP A 28 25.37 37.89 -18.23
N GLY A 29 25.01 37.99 -19.51
CA GLY A 29 25.19 39.17 -20.37
C GLY A 29 26.48 39.16 -21.20
N THR A 30 27.43 38.28 -20.89
CA THR A 30 28.71 38.12 -21.61
C THR A 30 28.87 36.74 -22.23
N HIS A 31 28.39 35.70 -21.55
CA HIS A 31 28.46 34.31 -21.99
C HIS A 31 27.07 33.69 -21.97
N GLU A 32 26.85 32.73 -22.86
CA GLU A 32 25.66 31.89 -22.87
C GLU A 32 26.03 30.47 -22.43
N LEU A 33 25.21 29.89 -21.56
CA LEU A 33 25.37 28.53 -21.07
C LEU A 33 24.07 27.76 -21.29
N VAL A 34 24.21 26.48 -21.63
CA VAL A 34 23.07 25.57 -21.79
C VAL A 34 23.17 24.50 -20.72
N LEU A 35 22.24 24.54 -19.76
CA LEU A 35 22.23 23.67 -18.59
C LEU A 35 21.33 22.45 -18.83
N PRO A 36 21.85 21.20 -18.79
CA PRO A 36 21.03 20.01 -18.91
C PRO A 36 20.22 19.77 -17.62
N MET A 37 18.92 19.50 -17.76
CA MET A 37 18.03 19.19 -16.64
C MET A 37 16.83 18.35 -17.11
N THR A 38 15.85 18.09 -16.25
CA THR A 38 14.60 17.49 -16.70
C THR A 38 13.75 18.55 -17.42
N GLY A 39 13.09 18.19 -18.53
CA GLY A 39 12.19 19.11 -19.21
C GLY A 39 10.95 19.47 -18.36
N SER A 40 10.57 18.59 -17.42
CA SER A 40 9.52 18.85 -16.42
C SER A 40 9.87 19.96 -15.44
N VAL A 41 11.16 20.28 -15.28
CA VAL A 41 11.65 21.47 -14.56
C VAL A 41 11.84 22.63 -15.52
N ALA A 42 12.53 22.41 -16.65
CA ALA A 42 12.88 23.46 -17.61
C ALA A 42 11.64 24.26 -18.08
N GLN A 43 10.50 23.59 -18.30
CA GLN A 43 9.27 24.20 -18.80
C GLN A 43 8.66 25.29 -17.91
N TRP A 44 9.06 25.38 -16.65
CA TRP A 44 8.53 26.36 -15.70
C TRP A 44 9.26 27.71 -15.74
N PHE A 45 10.39 27.78 -16.45
CA PHE A 45 11.13 29.02 -16.67
C PHE A 45 10.54 29.84 -17.80
N GLN A 46 10.62 31.15 -17.67
CA GLN A 46 10.22 32.10 -18.71
C GLN A 46 11.45 32.87 -19.21
N PRO A 47 11.45 33.32 -20.48
CA PRO A 47 12.45 34.27 -20.96
C PRO A 47 12.56 35.49 -20.03
N ASP A 48 13.78 35.99 -19.87
CA ASP A 48 14.14 37.12 -18.99
C ASP A 48 13.96 36.89 -17.48
N GLU A 49 13.56 35.69 -17.05
CA GLU A 49 13.52 35.33 -15.63
C GLU A 49 14.94 35.38 -15.02
N ARG A 50 15.07 36.04 -13.86
CA ARG A 50 16.33 36.08 -13.11
C ARG A 50 16.47 34.85 -12.24
N VAL A 51 17.62 34.19 -12.34
CA VAL A 51 17.96 33.02 -11.55
C VAL A 51 19.39 33.13 -11.04
N LEU A 52 19.68 32.44 -9.95
CA LEU A 52 21.04 32.32 -9.45
C LEU A 52 21.63 30.99 -9.88
N LEU A 53 22.81 31.03 -10.50
CA LEU A 53 23.55 29.87 -10.99
C LEU A 53 24.89 29.76 -10.26
N ALA A 54 25.19 28.58 -9.75
CA ALA A 54 26.52 28.23 -9.26
C ALA A 54 27.06 27.04 -10.05
N LEU A 55 28.26 27.18 -10.62
CA LEU A 55 28.97 26.09 -11.28
C LEU A 55 29.99 25.47 -10.33
N ALA A 56 30.16 24.15 -10.41
CA ALA A 56 31.22 23.41 -9.75
C ALA A 56 32.60 23.89 -10.25
N SER A 57 33.61 23.84 -9.38
CA SER A 57 34.98 24.27 -9.73
C SER A 57 35.60 23.43 -10.85
N ASP A 58 35.17 22.18 -10.96
CA ASP A 58 35.60 21.15 -11.92
C ASP A 58 34.50 20.84 -12.95
N ALA A 59 33.58 21.77 -13.18
CA ALA A 59 32.48 21.61 -14.13
C ALA A 59 32.97 21.30 -15.55
N SER A 60 32.27 20.39 -16.23
CA SER A 60 32.49 20.07 -17.63
C SER A 60 32.20 21.28 -18.53
N HIS A 61 32.74 21.27 -19.75
CA HIS A 61 32.39 22.25 -20.79
C HIS A 61 31.94 21.53 -22.07
N PRO A 62 30.62 21.50 -22.37
CA PRO A 62 29.51 22.11 -21.63
C PRO A 62 29.20 21.41 -20.28
N PRO A 63 28.52 22.09 -19.32
CA PRO A 63 28.18 21.51 -18.01
C PRO A 63 27.27 20.28 -18.10
N ASP A 64 27.51 19.27 -17.27
CA ASP A 64 26.64 18.11 -17.09
C ASP A 64 25.63 18.31 -15.92
N PHE A 65 24.70 17.37 -15.72
CA PHE A 65 23.62 17.43 -14.72
C PHE A 65 24.08 17.68 -13.28
N GLN A 66 25.31 17.30 -12.92
CA GLN A 66 25.86 17.42 -11.57
C GLN A 66 26.74 18.66 -11.38
N ASP A 67 27.06 19.36 -12.48
CA ASP A 67 28.07 20.41 -12.49
C ASP A 67 27.55 21.77 -12.03
N PHE A 68 26.25 21.88 -11.73
CA PHE A 68 25.63 23.15 -11.39
C PHE A 68 24.51 23.04 -10.36
N GLN A 69 24.21 24.17 -9.75
CA GLN A 69 23.06 24.38 -8.88
C GLN A 69 22.33 25.64 -9.31
N LEU A 70 21.00 25.63 -9.19
CA LEU A 70 20.13 26.69 -9.68
C LEU A 70 19.09 27.07 -8.62
N TRP A 71 18.92 28.37 -8.38
CA TRP A 71 17.93 28.91 -7.45
C TRP A 71 17.10 30.03 -8.08
N ARG A 72 15.86 30.17 -7.63
CA ARG A 72 15.03 31.35 -7.90
C ARG A 72 15.11 32.32 -6.72
N PRO A 73 15.44 33.60 -6.95
CA PRO A 73 15.32 34.61 -5.91
C PRO A 73 13.84 34.81 -5.55
N VAL A 74 13.53 34.81 -4.26
CA VAL A 74 12.19 35.01 -3.72
C VAL A 74 12.25 36.07 -2.62
N GLU A 75 11.12 36.68 -2.28
CA GLU A 75 11.05 37.79 -1.32
C GLU A 75 11.82 37.54 -0.01
N HIS A 76 11.81 36.28 0.46
CA HIS A 76 12.45 35.85 1.71
C HIS A 76 13.50 34.75 1.48
N GLY A 77 14.45 34.96 0.56
CA GLY A 77 15.62 34.09 0.38
C GLY A 77 15.72 33.48 -1.01
N LEU A 78 16.22 32.25 -1.08
CA LEU A 78 16.47 31.53 -2.33
C LEU A 78 15.68 30.23 -2.36
N LEU A 79 14.89 30.02 -3.42
CA LEU A 79 14.19 28.76 -3.66
C LEU A 79 15.10 27.84 -4.50
N PRO A 80 15.57 26.71 -3.95
CA PRO A 80 16.38 25.77 -4.73
C PRO A 80 15.53 25.08 -5.81
N VAL A 81 16.01 25.11 -7.05
CA VAL A 81 15.37 24.45 -8.21
C VAL A 81 16.18 23.24 -8.67
N TRP A 82 17.51 23.37 -8.73
CA TRP A 82 18.42 22.29 -9.11
C TRP A 82 19.60 22.21 -8.13
N PRO A 83 20.03 21.02 -7.66
CA PRO A 83 19.55 19.69 -8.02
C PRO A 83 18.12 19.42 -7.54
N LEU A 84 17.53 18.37 -8.11
CA LEU A 84 16.21 17.87 -7.74
C LEU A 84 16.16 17.52 -6.25
N TRP A 85 14.95 17.62 -5.69
CA TRP A 85 14.73 17.30 -4.29
C TRP A 85 14.88 15.80 -4.02
N GLN A 86 15.51 15.48 -2.90
CA GLN A 86 15.63 14.11 -2.39
C GLN A 86 15.75 14.10 -0.87
N GLU A 87 15.26 13.03 -0.24
CA GLU A 87 15.31 12.78 1.20
C GLU A 87 15.44 11.27 1.44
N GLU A 88 16.46 10.86 2.20
CA GLU A 88 16.53 9.48 2.70
C GLU A 88 15.71 9.37 3.99
N VAL A 89 14.75 8.45 4.00
CA VAL A 89 13.94 8.15 5.18
C VAL A 89 14.21 6.71 5.60
N ARG A 90 14.54 6.55 6.88
CA ARG A 90 14.58 5.23 7.52
C ARG A 90 13.18 4.87 7.96
N TYR A 91 12.59 3.92 7.25
CA TYR A 91 11.31 3.35 7.60
C TYR A 91 11.51 2.20 8.61
N GLU A 92 11.52 2.55 9.89
CA GLU A 92 11.65 1.63 11.01
C GLU A 92 10.29 0.98 11.33
N ARG A 93 10.25 -0.35 11.38
CA ARG A 93 9.09 -1.11 11.83
C ARG A 93 9.26 -1.49 13.27
N ARG A 94 8.26 -1.24 14.11
CA ARG A 94 8.32 -1.53 15.55
C ARG A 94 7.38 -2.66 15.94
N SER A 95 7.81 -3.39 16.95
CA SER A 95 7.06 -4.42 17.66
C SER A 95 5.80 -3.82 18.31
N PRO A 96 4.58 -4.28 18.00
CA PRO A 96 3.39 -3.87 18.73
C PRO A 96 3.40 -4.24 20.22
N LEU A 97 4.20 -5.24 20.63
CA LEU A 97 4.32 -5.65 22.03
C LEU A 97 5.40 -4.89 22.81
N THR A 98 6.57 -4.70 22.20
CA THR A 98 7.78 -4.21 22.91
C THR A 98 8.25 -2.84 22.44
N GLY A 99 7.70 -2.30 21.35
CA GLY A 99 8.13 -1.04 20.74
C GLY A 99 9.51 -1.08 20.06
N ALA A 100 10.22 -2.21 20.13
CA ALA A 100 11.54 -2.41 19.55
C ALA A 100 11.52 -2.51 18.01
N PRO A 101 12.58 -2.07 17.31
CA PRO A 101 12.73 -2.26 15.87
C PRO A 101 12.72 -3.75 15.46
N LEU A 102 11.89 -4.10 14.48
CA LEU A 102 11.80 -5.42 13.85
C LEU A 102 12.47 -5.48 12.48
N ALA A 103 12.39 -4.39 11.71
CA ALA A 103 13.02 -4.28 10.39
C ALA A 103 13.13 -2.80 10.02
N THR A 104 14.17 -2.43 9.28
CA THR A 104 14.34 -1.06 8.79
C THR A 104 14.53 -1.11 7.29
N TYR A 105 13.74 -0.34 6.55
CA TYR A 105 13.93 -0.11 5.13
C TYR A 105 14.54 1.27 4.94
N ARG A 106 15.60 1.40 4.15
CA ARG A 106 16.09 2.70 3.71
C ARG A 106 15.44 3.05 2.38
N LEU A 107 14.65 4.11 2.39
CA LEU A 107 13.94 4.61 1.23
C LEU A 107 14.52 5.97 0.84
N LEU A 108 14.96 6.10 -0.41
CA LEU A 108 15.30 7.39 -1.00
C LEU A 108 14.07 7.93 -1.72
N PHE A 109 13.45 8.95 -1.13
CA PHE A 109 12.43 9.73 -1.81
C PHE A 109 13.13 10.75 -2.68
N ARG A 110 12.84 10.77 -3.98
CA ARG A 110 13.43 11.74 -4.91
C ARG A 110 12.49 12.03 -6.05
N GLU A 111 12.68 13.18 -6.70
CA GLU A 111 11.95 13.45 -7.93
C GLU A 111 12.34 12.46 -9.04
N ALA A 112 11.37 12.06 -9.85
CA ALA A 112 11.63 11.26 -11.05
C ALA A 112 12.42 12.10 -12.05
N ALA A 113 13.55 11.56 -12.51
CA ALA A 113 14.51 12.29 -13.31
C ALA A 113 14.95 11.52 -14.57
N ARG A 114 14.89 10.19 -14.52
CA ARG A 114 15.38 9.30 -15.58
C ARG A 114 14.22 8.63 -16.28
N GLU A 115 14.39 8.26 -17.55
CA GLU A 115 13.39 7.47 -18.27
C GLU A 115 13.04 6.18 -17.49
N THR A 116 14.04 5.53 -16.88
CA THR A 116 13.86 4.33 -16.05
C THR A 116 12.92 4.54 -14.86
N ASP A 117 12.87 5.75 -14.30
CA ASP A 117 11.92 6.06 -13.21
C ASP A 117 10.49 6.03 -13.73
N PHE A 118 10.25 6.57 -14.93
CA PHE A 118 8.94 6.56 -15.55
C PHE A 118 8.51 5.16 -16.01
N LEU A 119 9.45 4.31 -16.45
CA LEU A 119 9.17 2.90 -16.70
C LEU A 119 8.70 2.18 -15.43
N ALA A 120 9.35 2.43 -14.30
CA ALA A 120 8.94 1.86 -13.01
C ALA A 120 7.56 2.39 -12.57
N ILE A 121 7.25 3.67 -12.83
CA ILE A 121 5.90 4.23 -12.59
C ILE A 121 4.85 3.51 -13.46
N VAL A 122 5.18 3.22 -14.72
CA VAL A 122 4.29 2.49 -15.64
C VAL A 122 4.02 1.07 -15.17
N GLU A 123 5.02 0.37 -14.63
CA GLU A 123 4.86 -0.96 -14.01
C GLU A 123 3.97 -0.90 -12.75
N LEU A 124 4.15 0.14 -11.92
CA LEU A 124 3.33 0.37 -10.74
C LEU A 124 1.87 0.69 -11.10
N GLU A 125 1.61 1.50 -12.12
CA GLU A 125 0.24 1.81 -12.58
C GLU A 125 -0.45 0.56 -13.15
N GLN A 126 0.25 -0.31 -13.88
CA GLN A 126 -0.32 -1.60 -14.32
C GLN A 126 -0.74 -2.48 -13.14
N SER A 127 0.06 -2.48 -12.07
CA SER A 127 -0.28 -3.18 -10.83
C SER A 127 -1.42 -2.52 -10.05
N HIS A 128 -1.87 -1.32 -10.46
CA HIS A 128 -2.97 -0.60 -9.86
C HIS A 128 -4.26 -0.71 -10.69
N TYR A 129 -4.16 -0.62 -12.03
CA TYR A 129 -5.26 -0.79 -12.96
C TYR A 129 -5.42 -2.27 -13.31
N ALA A 130 -6.36 -2.92 -12.64
CA ALA A 130 -6.70 -4.34 -12.76
C ALA A 130 -7.26 -4.79 -14.15
N SER A 131 -7.13 -3.97 -15.20
CA SER A 131 -7.76 -4.16 -16.51
C SER A 131 -6.72 -4.17 -17.62
N GLU A 132 -6.64 -5.28 -18.37
CA GLU A 132 -5.76 -5.43 -19.54
C GLU A 132 -6.07 -4.43 -20.67
N HIS A 133 -7.26 -3.80 -20.66
CA HIS A 133 -7.70 -2.88 -21.69
C HIS A 133 -7.20 -1.45 -21.50
N GLU A 134 -6.80 -1.06 -20.29
CA GLU A 134 -6.37 0.31 -20.02
C GLU A 134 -4.89 0.45 -20.35
N LYS A 135 -4.59 1.24 -21.40
CA LYS A 135 -3.21 1.62 -21.71
C LYS A 135 -2.75 2.67 -20.71
N VAL A 136 -1.59 2.48 -20.09
CA VAL A 136 -1.08 3.40 -19.05
C VAL A 136 0.00 4.36 -19.55
N ALA A 137 0.64 4.07 -20.68
CA ALA A 137 1.74 4.86 -21.20
C ALA A 137 1.68 5.06 -22.71
N ARG A 138 2.17 6.23 -23.13
CA ARG A 138 2.42 6.61 -24.51
C ARG A 138 3.91 6.48 -24.81
N TRP A 139 4.21 5.91 -25.96
CA TRP A 139 5.55 5.64 -26.46
C TRP A 139 5.76 6.35 -27.79
N THR A 140 6.97 6.85 -28.03
CA THR A 140 7.34 7.52 -29.27
C THR A 140 8.57 6.84 -29.87
N CYS A 141 8.52 6.55 -31.17
CA CYS A 141 9.66 6.05 -31.91
C CYS A 141 10.63 7.22 -32.20
N PRO A 142 11.89 7.14 -31.78
CA PRO A 142 12.86 8.20 -32.04
C PRO A 142 13.30 8.29 -33.52
N GLU A 143 13.08 7.23 -34.31
CA GLU A 143 13.54 7.16 -35.71
C GLU A 143 12.53 7.76 -36.70
N ASP A 144 11.24 7.49 -36.50
CA ASP A 144 10.18 7.85 -37.44
C ASP A 144 9.06 8.71 -36.82
N GLY A 145 9.12 8.98 -35.51
CA GLY A 145 8.16 9.81 -34.79
C GLY A 145 6.81 9.15 -34.53
N SER A 146 6.60 7.87 -34.89
CA SER A 146 5.35 7.16 -34.62
C SER A 146 5.04 7.10 -33.12
N ILE A 147 3.75 7.14 -32.79
CA ILE A 147 3.26 7.13 -31.42
C ILE A 147 2.39 5.90 -31.20
N LEU A 148 2.60 5.20 -30.07
CA LEU A 148 1.82 4.03 -29.69
C LEU A 148 1.53 4.05 -28.19
N ASP A 149 0.29 3.74 -27.81
CA ASP A 149 -0.11 3.58 -26.42
C ASP A 149 0.00 2.09 -26.01
N ALA A 150 0.83 1.80 -25.01
CA ALA A 150 1.15 0.43 -24.58
C ALA A 150 1.50 0.36 -23.09
N ASN A 151 1.36 -0.82 -22.48
CA ASN A 151 1.66 -1.05 -21.06
C ASN A 151 3.11 -1.46 -20.85
N THR A 152 3.71 -2.16 -21.80
CA THR A 152 5.14 -2.45 -21.83
C THR A 152 5.78 -1.72 -23.00
N ARG A 153 7.11 -1.59 -22.98
CA ARG A 153 7.86 -0.94 -24.07
C ARG A 153 7.62 -1.69 -25.39
N PRO A 154 6.93 -1.10 -26.37
CA PRO A 154 6.68 -1.76 -27.64
C PRO A 154 7.86 -1.60 -28.60
N LEU A 155 7.89 -2.44 -29.64
CA LEU A 155 8.70 -2.20 -30.83
C LEU A 155 7.90 -1.32 -31.79
N CYS A 156 8.59 -0.41 -32.49
CA CYS A 156 7.96 0.40 -33.53
C CYS A 156 7.42 -0.51 -34.67
N PRO A 157 6.17 -0.30 -35.13
CA PRO A 157 5.63 -1.05 -36.25
C PRO A 157 6.38 -0.86 -37.59
N ALA A 158 7.06 0.28 -37.79
CA ALA A 158 7.73 0.61 -39.04
C ALA A 158 9.22 0.21 -39.02
N CYS A 159 9.97 0.62 -38.00
CA CYS A 159 11.43 0.38 -37.93
C CYS A 159 11.83 -0.81 -37.04
N HIS A 160 10.87 -1.44 -36.34
CA HIS A 160 11.07 -2.58 -35.42
C HIS A 160 12.08 -2.34 -34.28
N ARG A 161 12.48 -1.09 -34.02
CA ARG A 161 13.32 -0.71 -32.87
C ARG A 161 12.48 -0.45 -31.62
N PRO A 162 13.05 -0.62 -30.40
CA PRO A 162 12.35 -0.28 -29.16
C PRO A 162 11.95 1.21 -29.11
N MET A 163 10.68 1.48 -28.86
CA MET A 163 10.17 2.84 -28.68
C MET A 163 10.60 3.40 -27.31
N ARG A 164 10.60 4.73 -27.17
CA ARG A 164 10.97 5.43 -25.94
C ARG A 164 9.75 5.93 -25.20
N PHE A 165 9.84 6.00 -23.87
CA PHE A 165 8.76 6.51 -23.05
C PHE A 165 8.53 7.99 -23.33
N SER A 166 7.26 8.37 -23.52
CA SER A 166 6.85 9.74 -23.83
C SER A 166 6.00 10.31 -22.70
N GLU A 167 4.92 9.62 -22.30
CA GLU A 167 3.99 10.14 -21.30
C GLU A 167 3.24 9.03 -20.52
N ILE A 168 2.89 9.33 -19.27
CA ILE A 168 1.92 8.54 -18.49
C ILE A 168 0.53 9.03 -18.85
N LEU A 169 -0.31 8.14 -19.37
CA LEU A 169 -1.68 8.49 -19.76
C LEU A 169 -2.49 8.91 -18.53
N GLY A 170 -3.26 10.00 -18.66
CA GLY A 170 -4.00 10.62 -17.55
C GLY A 170 -3.15 11.46 -16.60
N SER A 171 -1.86 11.67 -16.88
CA SER A 171 -1.07 12.77 -16.32
C SER A 171 -1.17 14.01 -17.21
N THR A 172 -0.77 15.16 -16.68
CA THR A 172 -0.75 16.44 -17.42
C THR A 172 0.67 16.90 -17.61
N ARG A 173 0.95 17.77 -18.58
CA ARG A 173 2.30 18.35 -18.76
C ARG A 173 2.84 19.00 -17.49
N ALA A 174 1.97 19.59 -16.66
CA ALA A 174 2.33 20.18 -15.37
C ALA A 174 2.63 19.17 -14.24
N SER A 175 2.32 17.88 -14.42
CA SER A 175 2.52 16.85 -13.39
C SER A 175 3.99 16.69 -13.01
N ARG A 176 4.25 16.58 -11.71
CA ARG A 176 5.56 16.25 -11.13
C ARG A 176 5.45 14.94 -10.35
N PHE A 177 6.53 14.16 -10.30
CA PHE A 177 6.51 12.81 -9.73
C PHE A 177 7.60 12.67 -8.68
N LEU A 178 7.22 12.21 -7.49
CA LEU A 178 8.13 11.80 -6.43
C LEU A 178 8.12 10.28 -6.33
N VAL A 179 9.27 9.64 -6.46
CA VAL A 179 9.42 8.18 -6.37
C VAL A 179 10.06 7.81 -5.03
N ALA A 180 9.70 6.63 -4.50
CA ALA A 180 10.35 6.01 -3.36
C ALA A 180 11.22 4.84 -3.83
N GLU A 181 12.52 5.06 -3.85
CA GLU A 181 13.53 4.08 -4.23
C GLU A 181 13.99 3.26 -3.02
N LEU A 182 14.02 1.93 -3.15
CA LEU A 182 14.48 1.02 -2.11
C LEU A 182 16.00 0.84 -2.22
N LEU A 183 16.74 1.39 -1.25
CA LEU A 183 18.21 1.41 -1.29
C LEU A 183 18.83 0.05 -0.96
N ASP A 184 18.33 -0.65 0.06
CA ASP A 184 18.87 -1.94 0.51
C ASP A 184 18.12 -3.13 -0.13
N ARG A 185 17.76 -3.00 -1.42
CA ARG A 185 16.95 -3.99 -2.13
C ARG A 185 17.74 -5.26 -2.46
N GLN A 186 17.06 -6.40 -2.45
CA GLN A 186 17.57 -7.62 -3.05
C GLN A 186 17.49 -7.55 -4.58
N SER A 187 18.25 -8.40 -5.28
CA SER A 187 18.33 -8.38 -6.76
C SER A 187 16.98 -8.60 -7.46
N TYR A 188 16.05 -9.28 -6.80
CA TYR A 188 14.70 -9.57 -7.30
C TYR A 188 13.66 -8.52 -6.86
N GLU A 189 13.99 -7.59 -5.97
CA GLU A 189 13.06 -6.56 -5.50
C GLU A 189 13.02 -5.37 -6.45
N PRO A 190 11.84 -4.74 -6.63
CA PRO A 190 11.71 -3.56 -7.49
C PRO A 190 12.55 -2.41 -6.93
N ALA A 191 13.15 -1.62 -7.83
CA ALA A 191 13.90 -0.43 -7.45
C ALA A 191 12.98 0.65 -6.86
N ILE A 192 11.83 0.89 -7.48
CA ILE A 192 10.83 1.85 -7.02
C ILE A 192 9.64 1.09 -6.42
N VAL A 193 9.36 1.33 -5.14
CA VAL A 193 8.28 0.64 -4.40
C VAL A 193 6.99 1.47 -4.32
N GLY A 194 7.03 2.72 -4.75
CA GLY A 194 5.86 3.59 -4.85
C GLY A 194 6.20 4.97 -5.41
N TYR A 195 5.17 5.73 -5.77
CA TYR A 195 5.32 7.12 -6.19
C TYR A 195 4.09 7.96 -5.84
N VAL A 196 4.28 9.27 -5.84
CA VAL A 196 3.25 10.30 -5.71
C VAL A 196 3.30 11.21 -6.93
N ARG A 197 2.14 11.47 -7.53
CA ARG A 197 1.98 12.47 -8.60
C ARG A 197 1.34 13.73 -8.06
N ILE A 198 2.01 14.85 -8.27
CA ILE A 198 1.55 16.18 -7.89
C ILE A 198 1.16 16.96 -9.15
N ASP A 199 -0.05 17.47 -9.15
CA ASP A 199 -0.60 18.33 -10.20
C ASP A 199 -0.96 19.70 -9.60
N PRO A 200 -1.13 20.76 -10.41
CA PRO A 200 -1.87 21.94 -9.99
C PRO A 200 -3.30 21.57 -9.53
N PRO A 201 -3.97 22.42 -8.73
CA PRO A 201 -5.35 22.18 -8.32
C PRO A 201 -6.27 22.07 -9.53
N LEU A 202 -7.35 21.30 -9.42
CA LEU A 202 -8.31 21.18 -10.52
C LEU A 202 -8.86 22.57 -10.91
N PRO A 203 -9.21 22.86 -12.17
CA PRO A 203 -9.79 24.16 -12.52
C PRO A 203 -11.19 24.38 -11.92
N ILE A 204 -12.02 23.34 -11.94
CA ILE A 204 -13.41 23.40 -11.47
C ILE A 204 -13.68 22.26 -10.51
N MET A 205 -14.40 22.56 -9.42
CA MET A 205 -14.93 21.56 -8.51
C MET A 205 -16.33 21.96 -8.07
N HIS A 206 -17.24 20.99 -8.11
CA HIS A 206 -18.59 21.10 -7.61
C HIS A 206 -18.79 20.04 -6.52
N ARG A 207 -19.62 20.33 -5.53
CA ARG A 207 -19.98 19.40 -4.45
C ARG A 207 -21.39 18.88 -4.66
N ARG A 208 -21.60 17.60 -4.34
CA ARG A 208 -22.95 17.01 -4.22
C ARG A 208 -23.31 16.88 -2.74
N LEU A 209 -24.47 17.39 -2.36
CA LEU A 209 -25.03 17.21 -1.02
C LEU A 209 -25.80 15.88 -0.93
N PRO A 210 -26.07 15.36 0.29
CA PRO A 210 -26.78 14.09 0.47
C PRO A 210 -28.18 14.04 -0.16
N ASP A 211 -28.86 15.18 -0.26
CA ASP A 211 -30.17 15.35 -0.92
C ASP A 211 -30.07 15.37 -2.46
N GLY A 212 -28.87 15.32 -3.02
CA GLY A 212 -28.60 15.41 -4.45
C GLY A 212 -28.32 16.82 -4.98
N THR A 213 -28.49 17.85 -4.16
CA THR A 213 -28.27 19.24 -4.55
C THR A 213 -26.80 19.49 -4.92
N LEU A 214 -26.55 20.24 -6.00
CA LEU A 214 -25.20 20.59 -6.45
C LEU A 214 -24.79 22.00 -6.01
N VAL A 215 -23.70 22.08 -5.25
CA VAL A 215 -23.05 23.35 -4.90
C VAL A 215 -21.91 23.62 -5.88
N ARG A 216 -22.09 24.63 -6.73
CA ARG A 216 -21.10 25.00 -7.76
C ARG A 216 -19.90 25.71 -7.13
N HIS A 217 -18.73 25.53 -7.74
CA HIS A 217 -17.46 26.13 -7.35
C HIS A 217 -17.15 26.06 -5.84
N ILE A 218 -17.46 24.94 -5.18
CA ILE A 218 -17.40 24.78 -3.73
C ILE A 218 -16.10 25.30 -3.10
N ARG A 219 -14.95 25.07 -3.75
CA ARG A 219 -13.65 25.53 -3.22
C ARG A 219 -13.56 27.05 -3.07
N ARG A 220 -14.16 27.83 -3.97
CA ARG A 220 -14.18 29.30 -3.90
C ARG A 220 -15.06 29.84 -2.77
N LEU A 221 -15.93 28.99 -2.21
CA LEU A 221 -16.75 29.33 -1.04
C LEU A 221 -15.98 29.14 0.27
N VAL A 222 -14.87 28.40 0.24
CA VAL A 222 -14.09 28.02 1.44
C VAL A 222 -12.71 28.67 1.45
N PHE A 223 -12.06 28.70 0.29
CA PHE A 223 -10.70 29.20 0.13
C PHE A 223 -10.67 30.43 -0.79
N PRO A 224 -9.73 31.38 -0.56
CA PRO A 224 -9.48 32.48 -1.47
C PRO A 224 -9.21 32.01 -2.90
N ALA A 225 -9.73 32.74 -3.89
CA ALA A 225 -9.58 32.36 -5.29
C ALA A 225 -8.12 32.41 -5.77
N ASP A 226 -7.34 33.36 -5.26
CA ASP A 226 -5.91 33.53 -5.59
C ASP A 226 -5.02 32.39 -5.06
N TRP A 227 -5.51 31.57 -4.13
CA TRP A 227 -4.82 30.34 -3.73
C TRP A 227 -4.93 29.26 -4.80
N LEU A 228 -6.04 29.23 -5.53
CA LEU A 228 -6.41 28.17 -6.47
C LEU A 228 -6.15 28.56 -7.93
N GLU A 229 -6.01 29.86 -8.22
CA GLU A 229 -5.98 30.43 -9.56
C GLU A 229 -4.84 31.44 -9.72
N PRO A 230 -4.29 31.58 -10.94
CA PRO A 230 -4.56 30.79 -12.14
C PRO A 230 -3.96 29.37 -12.05
N THR A 231 -4.76 28.35 -12.34
CA THR A 231 -4.29 26.95 -12.42
C THR A 231 -4.08 26.51 -13.87
N TYR A 232 -3.38 25.40 -14.06
CA TYR A 232 -3.17 24.76 -15.35
C TYR A 232 -4.50 24.30 -15.96
N TRP A 233 -4.97 25.02 -17.00
CA TRP A 233 -6.23 24.73 -17.68
C TRP A 233 -6.16 24.91 -19.21
N PRO A 234 -5.43 24.03 -19.93
CA PRO A 234 -5.26 24.12 -21.39
C PRO A 234 -6.60 24.16 -22.15
N GLU A 235 -7.62 23.43 -21.70
CA GLU A 235 -8.93 23.38 -22.37
C GLU A 235 -9.59 24.77 -22.45
N ARG A 236 -9.34 25.65 -21.47
CA ARG A 236 -9.80 27.05 -21.52
C ARG A 236 -9.06 27.82 -22.60
N HIS A 237 -7.74 27.65 -22.70
CA HIS A 237 -6.91 28.30 -23.72
C HIS A 237 -7.27 27.83 -25.13
N VAL A 238 -7.49 26.54 -25.34
CA VAL A 238 -7.92 26.00 -26.64
C VAL A 238 -9.22 26.65 -27.11
N ARG A 239 -10.21 26.83 -26.23
CA ARG A 239 -11.47 27.50 -26.60
C ARG A 239 -11.23 28.93 -27.07
N LEU A 240 -10.43 29.70 -26.32
CA LEU A 240 -10.11 31.08 -26.66
C LEU A 240 -9.27 31.19 -27.94
N LEU A 241 -8.31 30.27 -28.15
CA LEU A 241 -7.49 30.23 -29.36
C LEU A 241 -8.32 29.85 -30.58
N ARG A 242 -9.24 28.88 -30.45
CA ARG A 242 -10.11 28.45 -31.55
C ARG A 242 -11.07 29.54 -32.02
N GLU A 243 -11.51 30.42 -31.12
CA GLU A 243 -12.29 31.61 -31.47
C GLU A 243 -11.48 32.62 -32.28
N ARG A 244 -10.16 32.71 -32.06
CA ARG A 244 -9.24 33.64 -32.75
C ARG A 244 -8.63 33.07 -34.02
N GLU A 245 -8.33 31.77 -34.03
CA GLU A 245 -7.61 31.04 -35.07
C GLU A 245 -8.37 29.76 -35.46
N PRO A 246 -9.59 29.86 -36.03
CA PRO A 246 -10.49 28.71 -36.22
C PRO A 246 -10.00 27.66 -37.24
N TYR A 247 -9.08 28.05 -38.13
CA TYR A 247 -8.54 27.18 -39.19
C TYR A 247 -7.22 26.50 -38.83
N ARG A 248 -6.66 26.80 -37.66
CA ARG A 248 -5.40 26.20 -37.23
C ARG A 248 -5.58 24.74 -36.88
N ASP A 249 -4.53 23.96 -37.10
CA ASP A 249 -4.51 22.53 -36.77
C ASP A 249 -4.83 22.31 -35.26
N PRO A 250 -5.71 21.36 -34.91
CA PRO A 250 -6.09 21.11 -33.52
C PRO A 250 -4.93 20.72 -32.60
N ASP A 251 -3.94 19.97 -33.10
CA ASP A 251 -2.79 19.54 -32.29
C ASP A 251 -1.83 20.71 -32.05
N GLU A 252 -1.67 21.60 -33.02
CA GLU A 252 -0.97 22.87 -32.82
C GLU A 252 -1.68 23.77 -31.80
N LEU A 253 -3.01 23.91 -31.90
CA LEU A 253 -3.81 24.67 -30.94
C LEU A 253 -3.69 24.11 -29.52
N TRP A 254 -3.73 22.78 -29.38
CA TRP A 254 -3.53 22.12 -28.09
C TRP A 254 -2.17 22.43 -27.50
N ALA A 255 -1.10 22.30 -28.30
CA ALA A 255 0.24 22.54 -27.80
C ALA A 255 0.48 24.01 -27.38
N LEU A 256 -0.03 24.97 -28.13
CA LEU A 256 0.01 26.39 -27.75
C LEU A 256 -0.78 26.64 -26.46
N ALA A 257 -1.94 26.00 -26.32
CA ALA A 257 -2.74 26.09 -25.10
C ALA A 257 -2.02 25.52 -23.87
N GLU A 258 -1.27 24.42 -24.02
CA GLU A 258 -0.44 23.88 -22.94
C GLU A 258 0.68 24.83 -22.55
N GLU A 259 1.36 25.43 -23.52
CA GLU A 259 2.41 26.43 -23.28
C GLU A 259 1.86 27.66 -22.55
N GLN A 260 0.72 28.20 -23.00
CA GLN A 260 0.06 29.32 -22.34
C GLN A 260 -0.40 28.97 -20.93
N ALA A 261 -0.99 27.78 -20.73
CA ALA A 261 -1.43 27.32 -19.43
C ALA A 261 -0.27 27.13 -18.46
N LEU A 262 0.87 26.58 -18.91
CA LEU A 262 2.09 26.47 -18.09
C LEU A 262 2.64 27.85 -17.71
N ALA A 263 2.73 28.77 -18.68
CA ALA A 263 3.26 30.10 -18.45
C ALA A 263 2.42 30.88 -17.42
N GLN A 264 1.09 30.74 -17.48
CA GLN A 264 0.16 31.45 -16.60
C GLN A 264 -0.08 30.77 -15.25
N CYS A 265 0.14 29.45 -15.11
CA CYS A 265 -0.12 28.73 -13.87
C CYS A 265 0.73 29.27 -12.71
N ASP A 266 0.08 29.72 -11.64
CA ASP A 266 0.74 30.29 -10.46
C ASP A 266 -0.14 30.22 -9.20
N THR A 267 -0.29 29.00 -8.68
CA THR A 267 -1.20 28.70 -7.56
C THR A 267 -0.47 28.67 -6.21
N GLN A 268 -1.18 28.91 -5.10
CA GLN A 268 -0.71 28.58 -3.74
C GLN A 268 -1.22 27.22 -3.26
N ALA A 269 -2.02 26.52 -4.07
CA ALA A 269 -2.45 25.17 -3.80
C ALA A 269 -1.65 24.14 -4.62
N ALA A 270 -1.64 22.90 -4.18
CA ALA A 270 -1.18 21.76 -4.95
C ALA A 270 -2.17 20.62 -4.82
N ARG A 271 -2.13 19.65 -5.73
CA ARG A 271 -2.99 18.46 -5.68
C ARG A 271 -2.15 17.20 -5.69
N ILE A 272 -2.32 16.37 -4.67
CA ILE A 272 -1.90 14.96 -4.74
C ILE A 272 -2.92 14.25 -5.64
N ALA A 273 -2.57 14.10 -6.92
CA ALA A 273 -3.44 13.54 -7.93
C ALA A 273 -3.40 12.01 -7.95
N ARG A 274 -2.27 11.42 -7.54
CA ARG A 274 -2.06 9.97 -7.54
C ARG A 274 -1.10 9.56 -6.44
N VAL A 275 -1.39 8.43 -5.79
CA VAL A 275 -0.47 7.72 -4.90
C VAL A 275 -0.57 6.25 -5.25
N VAL A 276 0.55 5.64 -5.64
CA VAL A 276 0.59 4.22 -5.97
C VAL A 276 1.74 3.57 -5.21
N ILE A 277 1.46 2.38 -4.69
CA ILE A 277 2.39 1.56 -3.93
C ILE A 277 2.36 0.17 -4.53
N HIS A 278 3.55 -0.41 -4.66
CA HIS A 278 3.73 -1.79 -5.09
C HIS A 278 2.90 -2.74 -4.19
N PRO A 279 2.15 -3.70 -4.75
CA PRO A 279 1.24 -4.56 -3.99
C PRO A 279 1.85 -5.21 -2.74
N ASP A 280 3.09 -5.71 -2.83
CA ASP A 280 3.79 -6.36 -1.72
C ASP A 280 4.13 -5.44 -0.54
N TYR A 281 4.20 -4.13 -0.79
CA TYR A 281 4.52 -3.10 0.20
C TYR A 281 3.26 -2.36 0.69
N ARG A 282 2.06 -2.76 0.24
CA ARG A 282 0.78 -2.20 0.71
C ARG A 282 0.44 -2.66 2.13
N GLY A 283 -0.22 -1.77 2.87
CA GLY A 283 -0.65 -2.04 4.26
C GLY A 283 0.49 -2.00 5.27
N GLU A 284 1.64 -1.47 4.88
CA GLU A 284 2.84 -1.35 5.71
C GLU A 284 3.17 0.10 6.03
N GLY A 285 2.19 1.01 6.12
CA GLY A 285 2.43 2.42 6.47
C GLY A 285 3.11 3.27 5.38
N LEU A 286 3.71 2.66 4.35
CA LEU A 286 4.42 3.36 3.26
C LEU A 286 3.57 4.44 2.57
N GLY A 287 2.25 4.28 2.49
CA GLY A 287 1.37 5.32 1.92
C GLY A 287 1.34 6.60 2.74
N HIS A 288 1.33 6.48 4.07
CA HIS A 288 1.44 7.65 4.95
C HIS A 288 2.82 8.30 4.80
N THR A 289 3.90 7.51 4.74
CA THR A 289 5.25 8.03 4.52
C THR A 289 5.37 8.75 3.18
N LEU A 290 4.90 8.15 2.08
CA LEU A 290 4.87 8.76 0.75
C LEU A 290 4.15 10.11 0.74
N VAL A 291 2.95 10.17 1.31
CA VAL A 291 2.17 11.41 1.38
C VAL A 291 2.87 12.45 2.24
N SER A 292 3.36 12.07 3.42
CA SER A 292 4.01 13.00 4.35
C SER A 292 5.31 13.57 3.77
N THR A 293 6.10 12.74 3.08
CA THR A 293 7.31 13.17 2.37
C THR A 293 6.97 14.05 1.16
N ALA A 294 5.91 13.73 0.42
CA ALA A 294 5.43 14.60 -0.66
C ALA A 294 4.98 15.97 -0.16
N LEU A 295 4.37 16.07 1.03
CA LEU A 295 4.01 17.37 1.63
C LEU A 295 5.24 18.25 1.92
N ARG A 296 6.34 17.66 2.42
CA ARG A 296 7.62 18.38 2.61
C ARG A 296 8.18 18.86 1.27
N TRP A 297 8.24 17.97 0.28
CA TRP A 297 8.67 18.34 -1.08
C TRP A 297 7.83 19.48 -1.68
N ILE A 298 6.50 19.42 -1.56
CA ILE A 298 5.60 20.49 -2.02
C ILE A 298 5.90 21.82 -1.32
N SER A 299 6.07 21.79 0.00
CA SER A 299 6.34 22.99 0.81
C SER A 299 7.70 23.60 0.49
N GLU A 300 8.76 22.79 0.47
CA GLU A 300 10.14 23.23 0.31
C GLU A 300 10.47 23.68 -1.11
N ARG A 301 9.88 23.02 -2.12
CA ARG A 301 10.16 23.27 -3.54
C ARG A 301 9.03 23.96 -4.30
N ARG A 302 7.92 24.27 -3.62
CA ARG A 302 6.74 24.95 -4.18
C ARG A 302 6.15 24.23 -5.40
N ILE A 303 6.07 22.91 -5.31
CA ILE A 303 5.66 22.02 -6.41
C ILE A 303 4.17 22.15 -6.70
N PRO A 304 3.75 22.13 -7.98
CA PRO A 304 4.56 21.79 -9.16
C PRO A 304 5.29 22.94 -9.87
N GLU A 305 4.85 24.18 -9.72
CA GLU A 305 5.27 25.32 -10.56
C GLU A 305 6.61 25.95 -10.12
N MET A 306 7.02 25.71 -8.87
CA MET A 306 8.24 26.29 -8.27
C MET A 306 8.22 27.83 -8.21
N ARG A 307 7.03 28.41 -7.96
CA ARG A 307 6.78 29.87 -7.95
C ARG A 307 6.31 30.36 -6.60
N ARG A 308 4.99 30.39 -6.34
CA ARG A 308 4.42 30.88 -5.08
C ARG A 308 4.50 29.85 -3.94
N PRO A 309 4.67 30.30 -2.68
CA PRO A 309 4.60 29.40 -1.52
C PRO A 309 3.27 28.67 -1.46
N LYS A 310 3.33 27.36 -1.16
CA LYS A 310 2.15 26.51 -1.08
C LYS A 310 1.53 26.59 0.32
N VAL A 311 0.22 26.82 0.36
CA VAL A 311 -0.56 26.98 1.61
C VAL A 311 -1.56 25.85 1.81
N LEU A 312 -1.95 25.16 0.74
CA LEU A 312 -3.00 24.15 0.76
C LEU A 312 -2.64 22.98 -0.18
N VAL A 313 -2.94 21.76 0.25
CA VAL A 313 -2.84 20.57 -0.60
C VAL A 313 -4.18 19.85 -0.63
N GLU A 314 -4.73 19.62 -1.83
CA GLU A 314 -5.97 18.88 -2.03
C GLU A 314 -5.70 17.47 -2.58
N THR A 315 -6.61 16.53 -2.34
CA THR A 315 -6.65 15.25 -3.05
C THR A 315 -8.09 14.80 -3.28
N VAL A 316 -8.31 14.10 -4.39
CA VAL A 316 -9.59 13.47 -4.73
C VAL A 316 -9.36 11.97 -4.85
N ALA A 317 -9.78 11.21 -3.84
CA ALA A 317 -9.32 9.82 -3.70
C ALA A 317 -10.42 8.88 -3.20
N MET A 318 -11.08 8.14 -4.10
CA MET A 318 -12.10 7.14 -3.73
C MET A 318 -11.60 6.12 -2.71
N MET A 319 -10.34 5.71 -2.83
CA MET A 319 -9.69 4.76 -1.91
C MET A 319 -9.60 5.27 -0.47
N ALA A 320 -9.66 6.59 -0.24
CA ALA A 320 -9.60 7.18 1.10
C ALA A 320 -10.83 6.82 1.96
N ARG A 321 -11.94 6.37 1.35
CA ARG A 321 -13.08 5.80 2.09
C ARG A 321 -12.74 4.50 2.80
N TYR A 322 -11.75 3.78 2.29
CA TYR A 322 -11.43 2.41 2.69
C TYR A 322 -10.03 2.28 3.29
N ASN A 323 -9.26 3.38 3.31
CA ASN A 323 -7.92 3.39 3.88
C ASN A 323 -7.58 4.77 4.48
N PRO A 324 -7.18 4.86 5.76
CA PRO A 324 -6.96 6.12 6.45
C PRO A 324 -5.58 6.77 6.17
N PHE A 325 -4.78 6.31 5.20
CA PHE A 325 -3.40 6.81 5.08
C PHE A 325 -3.29 8.32 4.85
N PHE A 326 -4.25 8.93 4.14
CA PHE A 326 -4.35 10.40 4.01
C PHE A 326 -4.69 11.06 5.34
N GLU A 327 -5.68 10.55 6.08
CA GLU A 327 -6.06 11.08 7.39
C GLU A 327 -4.94 10.95 8.42
N ARG A 328 -4.22 9.82 8.41
CA ARG A 328 -3.01 9.62 9.22
C ARG A 328 -1.91 10.62 8.86
N ALA A 329 -1.84 11.06 7.60
CA ALA A 329 -0.95 12.14 7.17
C ALA A 329 -1.49 13.54 7.51
N GLY A 330 -2.64 13.65 8.18
CA GLY A 330 -3.25 14.90 8.63
C GLY A 330 -4.26 15.51 7.66
N PHE A 331 -4.61 14.84 6.56
CA PHE A 331 -5.66 15.32 5.68
C PHE A 331 -7.03 15.25 6.34
N ARG A 332 -7.87 16.25 6.07
CA ARG A 332 -9.23 16.37 6.59
C ARG A 332 -10.23 16.25 5.45
N TYR A 333 -11.21 15.37 5.59
CA TYR A 333 -12.28 15.21 4.61
C TYR A 333 -13.30 16.33 4.74
N LEU A 334 -13.59 17.02 3.63
CA LEU A 334 -14.53 18.14 3.64
C LEU A 334 -15.83 17.84 2.89
N TRP A 335 -15.75 17.24 1.70
CA TRP A 335 -16.93 16.95 0.88
C TRP A 335 -16.67 15.93 -0.22
N ASP A 336 -17.74 15.48 -0.85
CA ASP A 336 -17.71 14.73 -2.11
C ASP A 336 -17.86 15.67 -3.32
N THR A 337 -17.16 15.37 -4.41
CA THR A 337 -17.38 16.01 -5.70
C THR A 337 -18.80 15.75 -6.21
N ALA A 338 -19.22 16.47 -7.26
CA ALA A 338 -20.48 16.20 -7.97
C ALA A 338 -20.64 14.72 -8.40
N SER A 339 -19.52 14.07 -8.73
CA SER A 339 -19.44 12.65 -9.10
C SER A 339 -19.31 11.69 -7.91
N GLY A 340 -19.45 12.17 -6.67
CA GLY A 340 -19.39 11.34 -5.46
C GLY A 340 -17.98 10.93 -5.01
N ARG A 341 -16.93 11.60 -5.52
CA ARG A 341 -15.55 11.31 -5.14
C ARG A 341 -15.15 12.14 -3.92
N PRO A 342 -14.60 11.54 -2.86
CA PRO A 342 -14.25 12.27 -1.66
C PRO A 342 -13.06 13.19 -1.89
N VAL A 343 -13.14 14.38 -1.30
CA VAL A 343 -12.12 15.42 -1.36
C VAL A 343 -11.58 15.67 0.05
N LEU A 344 -10.27 15.55 0.18
CA LEU A 344 -9.57 15.81 1.43
C LEU A 344 -8.55 16.94 1.25
N PHE A 345 -8.32 17.70 2.30
CA PHE A 345 -7.41 18.84 2.31
C PHE A 345 -6.40 18.76 3.45
N PHE A 346 -5.19 19.22 3.19
CA PHE A 346 -4.15 19.46 4.18
C PHE A 346 -3.74 20.93 4.14
N GLY A 347 -3.82 21.62 5.28
CA GLY A 347 -3.35 23.00 5.40
C GLY A 347 -1.86 23.05 5.74
N LEU A 348 -1.05 23.62 4.83
CA LEU A 348 0.39 23.84 5.06
C LEU A 348 0.65 25.06 5.95
N THR A 349 -0.31 25.98 6.07
CA THR A 349 -0.22 27.17 6.92
C THR A 349 -1.33 27.21 7.97
N PRO A 350 -1.15 27.95 9.08
CA PRO A 350 -2.19 28.13 10.10
C PRO A 350 -3.50 28.70 9.56
N ASP A 351 -3.47 29.65 8.61
CA ASP A 351 -4.68 30.21 7.99
C ASP A 351 -5.44 29.15 7.18
N ALA A 352 -4.73 28.34 6.39
CA ALA A 352 -5.37 27.24 5.66
C ALA A 352 -5.99 26.20 6.61
N GLN A 353 -5.31 25.85 7.71
CA GLN A 353 -5.84 24.95 8.74
C GLN A 353 -7.08 25.53 9.43
N ALA A 354 -7.05 26.81 9.80
CA ALA A 354 -8.18 27.48 10.44
C ALA A 354 -9.43 27.49 9.53
N ARG A 355 -9.27 27.74 8.23
CA ARG A 355 -10.37 27.69 7.26
C ARG A 355 -10.96 26.29 7.08
N ILE A 356 -10.11 25.27 7.05
CA ILE A 356 -10.53 23.85 6.98
C ILE A 356 -11.39 23.53 8.21
N GLU A 357 -10.91 23.83 9.42
CA GLU A 357 -11.65 23.52 10.66
C GLU A 357 -12.90 24.38 10.82
N GLN A 358 -12.86 25.66 10.42
CA GLN A 358 -14.04 26.52 10.38
C GLN A 358 -15.13 25.91 9.50
N PHE A 359 -14.77 25.48 8.27
CA PHE A 359 -15.73 24.84 7.37
C PHE A 359 -16.32 23.57 7.98
N ILE A 360 -15.50 22.70 8.59
CA ILE A 360 -15.97 21.49 9.28
C ILE A 360 -16.95 21.84 10.40
N ALA A 361 -16.73 22.93 11.13
CA ALA A 361 -17.57 23.35 12.24
C ALA A 361 -18.91 23.98 11.78
N THR A 362 -18.91 24.73 10.68
CA THR A 362 -20.06 25.52 10.23
C THR A 362 -20.93 24.84 9.19
N ASP A 363 -20.35 24.00 8.32
CA ASP A 363 -21.12 23.36 7.25
C ASP A 363 -22.02 22.22 7.80
N PRO A 364 -23.34 22.21 7.49
CA PRO A 364 -24.28 21.26 8.07
C PRO A 364 -23.96 19.79 7.82
N VAL A 365 -23.33 19.48 6.68
CA VAL A 365 -22.95 18.11 6.32
C VAL A 365 -21.56 17.80 6.87
N ALA A 366 -20.61 18.73 6.77
CA ALA A 366 -19.25 18.52 7.25
C ALA A 366 -19.17 18.28 8.76
N ARG A 367 -20.02 18.97 9.52
CA ARG A 367 -20.12 18.82 10.98
C ARG A 367 -20.48 17.40 11.42
N GLN A 368 -21.23 16.65 10.60
CA GLN A 368 -21.65 15.28 10.92
C GLN A 368 -20.48 14.30 10.90
N HIS A 369 -19.53 14.49 9.98
CA HIS A 369 -18.37 13.62 9.83
C HIS A 369 -17.10 14.17 10.49
N ARG A 370 -17.08 15.44 10.94
CA ARG A 370 -15.99 16.03 11.74
C ARG A 370 -14.60 15.93 11.09
N GLY A 371 -14.54 16.04 9.76
CA GLY A 371 -13.29 15.89 9.01
C GLY A 371 -12.83 14.44 8.79
N GLN A 372 -13.58 13.43 9.24
CA GLN A 372 -13.25 12.01 9.12
C GLN A 372 -14.08 11.32 8.04
N LEU A 373 -13.41 10.71 7.08
CA LEU A 373 -13.98 9.92 6.00
C LEU A 373 -13.92 8.43 6.30
N TYR A 374 -12.73 7.92 6.62
CA TYR A 374 -12.53 6.51 6.89
C TYR A 374 -13.11 6.13 8.25
N ARG A 375 -13.98 5.12 8.24
CA ARG A 375 -14.57 4.55 9.45
C ARG A 375 -14.20 3.07 9.51
N PRO A 376 -13.40 2.66 10.52
CA PRO A 376 -13.14 1.25 10.73
C PRO A 376 -14.45 0.49 10.89
N ALA A 377 -14.59 -0.63 10.18
CA ALA A 377 -15.81 -1.42 10.22
C ALA A 377 -15.62 -2.79 10.87
N LEU A 378 -14.38 -3.26 11.00
CA LEU A 378 -14.10 -4.46 11.78
C LEU A 378 -14.44 -4.24 13.25
N ARG A 379 -15.46 -4.95 13.72
CA ARG A 379 -15.88 -4.91 15.12
C ARG A 379 -15.00 -5.84 15.94
N THR A 380 -14.68 -5.41 17.15
CA THR A 380 -14.10 -6.26 18.18
C THR A 380 -15.17 -7.25 18.62
N ALA A 381 -14.89 -8.56 18.55
CA ALA A 381 -15.70 -9.54 19.27
C ALA A 381 -15.53 -9.31 20.78
N GLU A 382 -16.53 -9.66 21.58
CA GLU A 382 -16.35 -9.63 23.03
C GLU A 382 -15.24 -10.63 23.40
N SER A 383 -14.20 -10.14 24.07
CA SER A 383 -13.10 -11.00 24.55
C SER A 383 -13.64 -12.12 25.43
N LEU A 384 -12.87 -13.21 25.54
CA LEU A 384 -13.23 -14.31 26.45
C LEU A 384 -13.47 -13.76 27.86
N ALA A 385 -14.61 -14.12 28.47
CA ALA A 385 -14.99 -13.59 29.78
C ALA A 385 -14.12 -14.15 30.94
N ALA A 386 -13.42 -15.25 30.69
CA ALA A 386 -12.56 -15.92 31.66
C ALA A 386 -11.45 -16.72 30.94
N PRO A 387 -10.43 -17.21 31.67
CA PRO A 387 -9.37 -18.04 31.09
C PRO A 387 -9.88 -19.42 30.66
N ILE A 388 -9.26 -20.00 29.63
CA ILE A 388 -9.43 -21.41 29.26
C ILE A 388 -8.54 -22.25 30.17
N ARG A 389 -9.09 -23.30 30.80
CA ARG A 389 -8.35 -24.13 31.75
C ARG A 389 -8.36 -25.60 31.37
N PHE A 390 -7.18 -26.19 31.25
CA PHE A 390 -6.99 -27.63 31.13
C PHE A 390 -6.73 -28.19 32.52
N HIS A 391 -7.52 -29.19 32.91
CA HIS A 391 -7.38 -29.88 34.20
C HIS A 391 -7.06 -31.35 33.97
N HIS A 392 -5.78 -31.69 34.21
CA HIS A 392 -5.23 -33.05 34.15
C HIS A 392 -5.57 -33.79 32.85
N VAL A 393 -5.53 -33.08 31.72
CA VAL A 393 -5.99 -33.62 30.44
C VAL A 393 -5.05 -34.71 29.92
N ARG A 394 -5.63 -35.85 29.53
CA ARG A 394 -4.92 -37.00 28.93
C ARG A 394 -5.46 -37.29 27.53
N LYS A 395 -4.56 -37.62 26.60
CA LYS A 395 -4.89 -38.09 25.25
C LYS A 395 -4.04 -39.28 24.83
N VAL A 396 -4.69 -40.35 24.38
CA VAL A 396 -4.08 -41.57 23.85
C VAL A 396 -4.69 -41.88 22.48
N TYR A 397 -3.85 -42.15 21.49
CA TYR A 397 -4.28 -42.69 20.20
C TYR A 397 -4.01 -44.18 20.14
N ARG A 398 -5.01 -44.94 19.72
CA ARG A 398 -4.89 -46.38 19.44
C ARG A 398 -4.88 -46.59 17.93
N ARG A 399 -3.83 -47.21 17.40
CA ARG A 399 -3.77 -47.68 16.01
C ARG A 399 -3.68 -49.19 16.00
N THR A 400 -4.62 -49.84 15.34
CA THR A 400 -4.53 -51.27 15.04
C THR A 400 -3.85 -51.40 13.69
N LEU A 401 -2.64 -51.94 13.65
CA LEU A 401 -2.00 -52.36 12.42
C LEU A 401 -2.56 -53.72 12.05
N ASP A 402 -3.38 -53.73 11.00
CA ASP A 402 -4.07 -54.93 10.52
C ASP A 402 -3.51 -55.34 9.15
N LEU A 403 -3.31 -56.64 8.97
CA LEU A 403 -2.83 -57.23 7.73
C LEU A 403 -3.97 -57.57 6.77
N HIS A 404 -5.23 -57.57 7.23
CA HIS A 404 -6.38 -58.01 6.44
C HIS A 404 -6.63 -57.19 5.15
N HIS A 405 -6.08 -55.98 5.04
CA HIS A 405 -6.20 -55.12 3.85
C HIS A 405 -5.11 -55.37 2.79
N LEU A 406 -4.13 -56.22 3.07
CA LEU A 406 -3.05 -56.55 2.13
C LEU A 406 -3.38 -57.81 1.33
N ALA A 407 -2.81 -57.94 0.13
CA ALA A 407 -2.93 -59.16 -0.67
C ALA A 407 -2.41 -60.39 0.13
N PRO A 408 -3.00 -61.58 -0.02
CA PRO A 408 -2.64 -62.77 0.76
C PRO A 408 -1.15 -63.11 0.75
N GLU A 409 -0.48 -62.88 -0.38
CA GLU A 409 0.95 -63.14 -0.57
C GLU A 409 1.79 -62.19 0.30
N LEU A 410 1.40 -60.92 0.40
CA LEU A 410 2.06 -59.93 1.26
C LEU A 410 1.77 -60.18 2.74
N GLN A 411 0.57 -60.66 3.08
CA GLN A 411 0.26 -61.09 4.44
C GLN A 411 1.15 -62.26 4.87
N ALA A 412 1.38 -63.24 3.99
CA ALA A 412 2.24 -64.38 4.25
C ALA A 412 3.70 -63.96 4.45
N VAL A 413 4.20 -63.05 3.60
CA VAL A 413 5.55 -62.46 3.76
C VAL A 413 5.68 -61.74 5.10
N LEU A 414 4.75 -60.85 5.45
CA LEU A 414 4.81 -60.09 6.70
C LEU A 414 4.70 -61.00 7.94
N ARG A 415 3.85 -62.03 7.91
CA ARG A 415 3.77 -63.04 8.97
C ARG A 415 5.05 -63.86 9.09
N ALA A 416 5.72 -64.18 7.98
CA ALA A 416 7.00 -64.87 7.99
C ALA A 416 8.12 -64.04 8.67
N PHE A 417 7.99 -62.71 8.67
CA PHE A 417 8.84 -61.79 9.44
C PHE A 417 8.29 -61.47 10.85
N GLY A 418 7.30 -62.22 11.35
CA GLY A 418 6.75 -62.07 12.69
C GLY A 418 5.88 -60.82 12.87
N VAL A 419 5.44 -60.17 11.79
CA VAL A 419 4.50 -59.05 11.85
C VAL A 419 3.10 -59.62 11.99
N GLU A 420 2.50 -59.45 13.17
CA GLU A 420 1.11 -59.83 13.48
C GLU A 420 0.25 -58.59 13.75
N ARG A 421 -1.07 -58.79 13.93
CA ARG A 421 -2.00 -57.73 14.33
C ARG A 421 -1.50 -57.09 15.63
N ARG A 422 -1.11 -55.83 15.57
CA ARG A 422 -0.57 -55.09 16.72
C ARG A 422 -1.41 -53.85 16.99
N VAL A 423 -1.89 -53.73 18.23
CA VAL A 423 -2.46 -52.47 18.72
C VAL A 423 -1.32 -51.64 19.29
N ILE A 424 -1.04 -50.50 18.65
CA ILE A 424 -0.07 -49.52 19.14
C ILE A 424 -0.87 -48.41 19.83
N GLU A 425 -0.62 -48.23 21.13
CA GLU A 425 -1.12 -47.09 21.89
C GLU A 425 -0.03 -46.03 21.99
N THR A 426 -0.31 -44.81 21.54
CA THR A 426 0.59 -43.67 21.67
C THR A 426 -0.05 -42.64 22.58
N VAL A 427 0.54 -42.44 23.75
CA VAL A 427 0.13 -41.37 24.68
C VAL A 427 0.69 -40.05 24.16
N VAL A 428 -0.19 -39.16 23.71
CA VAL A 428 0.17 -37.86 23.16
C VAL A 428 0.15 -36.77 24.23
N LEU A 429 -0.75 -36.87 25.20
CA LEU A 429 -0.79 -36.01 26.39
C LEU A 429 -0.96 -36.90 27.63
N ARG A 430 -0.05 -36.80 28.60
CA ARG A 430 -0.07 -37.65 29.81
C ARG A 430 -0.97 -37.07 30.89
N ARG A 431 -0.74 -35.80 31.25
CA ARG A 431 -1.47 -35.00 32.24
C ARG A 431 -1.15 -33.54 31.99
N LEU A 432 -2.00 -32.86 31.24
CA LEU A 432 -1.82 -31.45 30.89
C LEU A 432 -2.64 -30.55 31.82
N ASP A 433 -1.95 -29.63 32.48
CA ASP A 433 -2.51 -28.50 33.22
C ASP A 433 -1.98 -27.22 32.57
N LEU A 434 -2.89 -26.43 32.00
CA LEU A 434 -2.57 -25.22 31.23
C LEU A 434 -3.70 -24.21 31.40
N THR A 435 -3.34 -22.94 31.59
CA THR A 435 -4.28 -21.81 31.55
C THR A 435 -3.92 -20.92 30.36
N ILE A 436 -4.94 -20.50 29.62
CA ILE A 436 -4.84 -19.54 28.51
C ILE A 436 -5.68 -18.32 28.89
N GLU A 437 -5.04 -17.16 29.00
CA GLU A 437 -5.68 -15.91 29.41
C GLU A 437 -6.45 -15.26 28.24
N PRO A 438 -7.52 -14.49 28.50
CA PRO A 438 -8.22 -13.75 27.46
C PRO A 438 -7.30 -12.82 26.66
N GLY A 439 -7.38 -12.89 25.33
CA GLY A 439 -6.59 -12.06 24.42
C GLY A 439 -5.14 -12.53 24.23
N GLU A 440 -4.75 -13.62 24.87
CA GLU A 440 -3.40 -14.17 24.80
C GLU A 440 -3.12 -14.82 23.43
N LEU A 441 -1.99 -14.49 22.81
CA LEU A 441 -1.48 -15.11 21.60
C LEU A 441 -0.40 -16.14 21.98
N ILE A 442 -0.78 -17.41 21.94
CA ILE A 442 0.11 -18.54 22.19
C ILE A 442 0.58 -19.13 20.86
N VAL A 443 1.88 -19.41 20.75
CA VAL A 443 2.43 -20.21 19.66
C VAL A 443 2.88 -21.58 20.16
N LEU A 444 2.45 -22.63 19.46
CA LEU A 444 2.85 -24.02 19.71
C LEU A 444 3.99 -24.40 18.76
N VAL A 445 5.14 -24.82 19.31
CA VAL A 445 6.29 -25.35 18.58
C VAL A 445 6.60 -26.78 19.00
N GLY A 446 7.31 -27.52 18.15
CA GLY A 446 7.69 -28.92 18.40
C GLY A 446 7.78 -29.72 17.11
N ALA A 447 8.48 -30.86 17.13
CA ALA A 447 8.65 -31.72 15.95
C ALA A 447 7.30 -32.20 15.39
N SER A 448 7.28 -32.69 14.14
CA SER A 448 6.07 -33.28 13.56
C SER A 448 5.62 -34.49 14.38
N GLY A 449 4.30 -34.64 14.56
CA GLY A 449 3.72 -35.77 15.32
C GLY A 449 3.80 -35.66 16.85
N THR A 450 4.28 -34.55 17.42
CA THR A 450 4.46 -34.37 18.88
C THR A 450 3.19 -34.09 19.67
N GLY A 451 2.10 -33.69 19.02
CA GLY A 451 0.81 -33.43 19.67
C GLY A 451 0.24 -32.01 19.52
N LYS A 452 0.88 -31.11 18.76
CA LYS A 452 0.38 -29.74 18.49
C LYS A 452 -1.06 -29.73 17.95
N THR A 453 -1.30 -30.44 16.85
CA THR A 453 -2.64 -30.60 16.26
C THR A 453 -3.61 -31.26 17.24
N THR A 454 -3.14 -32.17 18.09
CA THR A 454 -3.99 -32.80 19.11
C THR A 454 -4.47 -31.79 20.15
N LEU A 455 -3.61 -30.88 20.62
CA LEU A 455 -4.02 -29.81 21.53
C LEU A 455 -5.10 -28.92 20.87
N LEU A 456 -4.88 -28.51 19.61
CA LEU A 456 -5.83 -27.70 18.86
C LEU A 456 -7.17 -28.43 18.64
N ARG A 457 -7.14 -29.74 18.34
CA ARG A 457 -8.35 -30.58 18.23
C ARG A 457 -9.14 -30.61 19.54
N LEU A 458 -8.46 -30.72 20.68
CA LEU A 458 -9.13 -30.76 21.99
C LEU A 458 -9.81 -29.43 22.31
N LEU A 459 -9.14 -28.30 22.04
CA LEU A 459 -9.73 -26.96 22.17
C LEU A 459 -10.95 -26.80 21.25
N TRP A 460 -10.80 -27.18 19.98
CA TRP A 460 -11.90 -27.12 19.01
C TRP A 460 -13.06 -28.02 19.42
N GLY A 461 -12.80 -29.22 19.92
CA GLY A 461 -13.81 -30.15 20.41
C GLY A 461 -14.61 -29.59 21.58
N ALA A 462 -13.92 -29.02 22.55
CA ALA A 462 -14.55 -28.35 23.69
C ALA A 462 -15.39 -27.15 23.25
N ALA A 463 -14.91 -26.32 22.32
CA ALA A 463 -15.60 -25.11 21.90
C ALA A 463 -16.77 -25.36 20.93
N SER A 464 -16.62 -26.30 20.01
CA SER A 464 -17.64 -26.63 18.99
C SER A 464 -18.64 -27.71 19.43
N GLY A 465 -18.41 -28.35 20.58
CA GLY A 465 -19.21 -29.47 21.06
C GLY A 465 -19.00 -30.78 20.27
N LYS A 466 -17.98 -30.88 19.41
CA LYS A 466 -17.65 -32.14 18.70
C LYS A 466 -17.21 -33.22 19.69
N ARG A 467 -17.97 -34.33 19.75
CA ARG A 467 -17.77 -35.41 20.74
C ARG A 467 -16.99 -36.63 20.25
N SER A 468 -16.49 -36.63 19.01
CA SER A 468 -15.79 -37.82 18.51
C SER A 468 -14.47 -38.04 19.28
N PRO A 469 -13.99 -39.29 19.42
CA PRO A 469 -12.81 -39.61 20.22
C PRO A 469 -11.54 -38.86 19.82
N ARG A 470 -11.47 -38.25 18.63
CA ARG A 470 -10.32 -37.45 18.20
C ARG A 470 -10.31 -36.04 18.80
N PHE A 471 -11.49 -35.49 19.11
CA PHE A 471 -11.69 -34.12 19.59
C PHE A 471 -11.99 -34.06 21.11
N THR A 472 -12.18 -35.21 21.76
CA THR A 472 -12.41 -35.29 23.20
C THR A 472 -11.18 -35.84 23.94
N PRO A 473 -10.92 -35.37 25.17
CA PRO A 473 -9.89 -35.95 26.02
C PRO A 473 -10.29 -37.36 26.48
N ASP A 474 -9.32 -38.25 26.68
CA ASP A 474 -9.55 -39.59 27.24
C ASP A 474 -9.58 -39.57 28.78
N GLY A 475 -9.14 -38.47 29.38
CA GLY A 475 -9.23 -38.18 30.82
C GLY A 475 -8.97 -36.71 31.12
N GLY A 476 -9.41 -36.22 32.28
CA GLY A 476 -9.40 -34.79 32.62
C GLY A 476 -10.53 -34.01 31.95
N ARG A 477 -10.49 -32.68 32.04
CA ARG A 477 -11.49 -31.79 31.41
C ARG A 477 -10.88 -30.47 30.93
N ILE A 478 -11.56 -29.84 29.97
CA ILE A 478 -11.23 -28.51 29.46
C ILE A 478 -12.41 -27.60 29.80
N GLU A 479 -12.15 -26.55 30.54
CA GLU A 479 -13.13 -25.53 30.91
C GLU A 479 -12.97 -24.34 29.97
N LEU A 480 -14.07 -23.96 29.31
CA LEU A 480 -14.18 -22.81 28.42
C LEU A 480 -15.21 -21.82 28.98
N PRO A 481 -15.01 -20.51 28.77
CA PRO A 481 -16.03 -19.49 29.04
C PRO A 481 -17.31 -19.72 28.22
N VAL A 482 -18.45 -19.33 28.78
CA VAL A 482 -19.75 -19.50 28.11
C VAL A 482 -19.85 -18.66 26.83
N ASN A 483 -19.17 -17.52 26.77
CA ASN A 483 -19.14 -16.65 25.60
C ASN A 483 -18.12 -17.08 24.53
N THR A 484 -17.58 -18.31 24.58
CA THR A 484 -16.57 -18.76 23.61
C THR A 484 -17.19 -18.94 22.23
N THR A 485 -16.71 -18.15 21.28
CA THR A 485 -16.96 -18.29 19.84
C THR A 485 -15.64 -18.61 19.17
N ALA A 486 -15.41 -19.89 18.90
CA ALA A 486 -14.17 -20.37 18.34
C ALA A 486 -14.25 -20.51 16.82
N ALA A 487 -13.15 -20.21 16.14
CA ALA A 487 -12.95 -20.56 14.74
C ALA A 487 -11.59 -21.25 14.56
N ALA A 488 -11.54 -22.29 13.73
CA ALA A 488 -10.36 -23.13 13.60
C ALA A 488 -10.00 -23.45 12.15
N PHE A 489 -8.70 -23.53 11.87
CA PHE A 489 -8.16 -24.06 10.62
C PHE A 489 -7.21 -25.22 10.95
N LEU A 490 -7.69 -26.44 10.75
CA LEU A 490 -6.97 -27.70 10.89
C LEU A 490 -6.99 -28.40 9.52
N PRO A 491 -5.89 -28.33 8.73
CA PRO A 491 -5.86 -28.84 7.36
C PRO A 491 -6.39 -30.27 7.23
N GLY A 492 -7.33 -30.48 6.30
CA GLY A 492 -7.98 -31.78 6.06
C GLY A 492 -9.01 -32.22 7.10
N GLU A 493 -9.25 -31.45 8.17
CA GLU A 493 -10.21 -31.81 9.23
C GLU A 493 -11.25 -30.73 9.54
N VAL A 494 -10.80 -29.49 9.69
CA VAL A 494 -11.62 -28.33 9.99
C VAL A 494 -11.14 -27.20 9.11
N GLU A 495 -11.87 -26.94 8.03
CA GLU A 495 -11.55 -25.85 7.11
C GLU A 495 -12.78 -24.97 6.92
N PRO A 496 -12.62 -23.64 6.86
CA PRO A 496 -13.70 -22.73 6.51
C PRO A 496 -14.33 -23.13 5.18
N ALA A 497 -15.67 -23.21 5.16
CA ALA A 497 -16.39 -23.55 3.94
C ALA A 497 -16.19 -22.45 2.89
N TRP A 498 -15.69 -22.86 1.72
CA TRP A 498 -15.51 -21.97 0.58
C TRP A 498 -16.55 -22.27 -0.50
N GLY A 499 -17.38 -21.27 -0.81
CA GLY A 499 -18.35 -21.32 -1.90
C GLY A 499 -17.72 -21.21 -3.31
N ARG A 500 -18.51 -20.80 -4.30
CA ARG A 500 -18.03 -20.58 -5.69
C ARG A 500 -17.94 -19.10 -6.06
N GLU A 501 -18.49 -18.25 -5.21
CA GLU A 501 -18.49 -16.81 -5.33
C GLU A 501 -17.08 -16.20 -5.27
N PRO A 502 -16.90 -14.99 -5.83
CA PRO A 502 -15.69 -14.20 -5.65
C PRO A 502 -15.33 -13.98 -4.18
N LEU A 503 -14.03 -13.87 -3.93
CA LEU A 503 -13.45 -13.73 -2.60
C LEU A 503 -14.09 -12.59 -1.78
N LEU A 504 -14.17 -11.38 -2.33
CA LEU A 504 -14.75 -10.25 -1.61
C LEU A 504 -16.22 -10.47 -1.29
N GLN A 505 -17.00 -11.02 -2.23
CA GLN A 505 -18.41 -11.30 -2.01
C GLN A 505 -18.62 -12.30 -0.86
N ARG A 506 -17.78 -13.34 -0.78
CA ARG A 506 -17.83 -14.31 0.33
C ARG A 506 -17.56 -13.65 1.67
N ILE A 507 -16.50 -12.84 1.76
CA ILE A 507 -16.11 -12.18 3.02
C ILE A 507 -17.15 -11.13 3.42
N VAL A 508 -17.70 -10.38 2.47
CA VAL A 508 -18.82 -9.44 2.71
C VAL A 508 -20.04 -10.17 3.26
N ALA A 509 -20.39 -11.34 2.71
CA ALA A 509 -21.49 -12.14 3.22
C ALA A 509 -21.27 -12.60 4.67
N ALA A 510 -20.04 -12.91 5.05
CA ALA A 510 -19.69 -13.30 6.41
C ALA A 510 -19.63 -12.11 7.39
N THR A 511 -19.11 -10.97 6.96
CA THR A 511 -18.92 -9.77 7.81
C THR A 511 -20.14 -8.85 7.85
N GLY A 512 -21.01 -8.89 6.84
CA GLY A 512 -22.09 -7.94 6.61
C GLY A 512 -21.65 -6.54 6.15
N ASP A 513 -20.34 -6.31 5.96
CA ASP A 513 -19.79 -4.98 5.67
C ASP A 513 -18.56 -5.05 4.73
N ALA A 514 -18.59 -4.28 3.64
CA ALA A 514 -17.52 -4.28 2.65
C ALA A 514 -16.20 -3.68 3.14
N VAL A 515 -16.25 -2.67 4.00
CA VAL A 515 -15.05 -2.08 4.60
C VAL A 515 -14.40 -3.09 5.55
N ALA A 516 -15.20 -3.79 6.36
CA ALA A 516 -14.69 -4.84 7.25
C ALA A 516 -14.04 -5.97 6.44
N ALA A 517 -14.68 -6.40 5.35
CA ALA A 517 -14.13 -7.39 4.44
C ALA A 517 -12.77 -6.98 3.84
N MET A 518 -12.67 -5.74 3.38
CA MET A 518 -11.41 -5.20 2.84
C MET A 518 -10.32 -5.10 3.91
N GLU A 519 -10.65 -4.70 5.13
CA GLU A 519 -9.69 -4.69 6.24
C GLU A 519 -9.15 -6.10 6.55
N LEU A 520 -10.00 -7.12 6.57
CA LEU A 520 -9.58 -8.51 6.78
C LEU A 520 -8.68 -9.01 5.66
N LEU A 521 -9.08 -8.78 4.40
CA LEU A 521 -8.28 -9.15 3.23
C LEU A 521 -6.91 -8.46 3.26
N ASN A 522 -6.86 -7.19 3.65
CA ASN A 522 -5.60 -6.47 3.85
C ASN A 522 -4.73 -7.08 4.97
N ALA A 523 -5.35 -7.47 6.08
CA ALA A 523 -4.65 -8.06 7.23
C ALA A 523 -4.05 -9.44 6.89
N VAL A 524 -4.69 -10.22 6.03
CA VAL A 524 -4.12 -11.50 5.57
C VAL A 524 -3.19 -11.36 4.36
N GLY A 525 -2.84 -10.12 3.96
CA GLY A 525 -1.93 -9.85 2.85
C GLY A 525 -2.54 -10.02 1.46
N LEU A 526 -3.87 -10.06 1.35
CA LEU A 526 -4.62 -10.01 0.08
C LEU A 526 -5.07 -8.57 -0.20
N SER A 527 -4.10 -7.65 -0.19
CA SER A 527 -4.33 -6.20 -0.37
C SER A 527 -4.53 -5.76 -1.82
N ASP A 528 -4.30 -6.66 -2.77
CA ASP A 528 -4.54 -6.37 -4.17
C ASP A 528 -6.02 -6.56 -4.51
N ALA A 529 -6.67 -5.47 -4.91
CA ALA A 529 -8.08 -5.46 -5.27
C ALA A 529 -8.39 -6.33 -6.50
N VAL A 530 -7.40 -6.64 -7.34
CA VAL A 530 -7.56 -7.60 -8.44
C VAL A 530 -7.94 -8.98 -7.88
N LEU A 531 -7.35 -9.38 -6.76
CA LEU A 531 -7.61 -10.69 -6.14
C LEU A 531 -9.00 -10.77 -5.51
N TRP A 532 -9.63 -9.63 -5.22
CA TRP A 532 -10.94 -9.58 -4.57
C TRP A 532 -12.06 -10.12 -5.46
N ARG A 533 -11.91 -10.02 -6.80
CA ARG A 533 -12.83 -10.62 -7.77
C ARG A 533 -12.56 -12.10 -8.06
N ALA A 534 -11.42 -12.62 -7.61
CA ALA A 534 -11.03 -13.98 -7.93
C ALA A 534 -11.92 -15.00 -7.21
N ARG A 535 -12.24 -16.08 -7.91
CA ARG A 535 -12.91 -17.27 -7.41
C ARG A 535 -11.87 -18.25 -6.84
N PRO A 536 -12.26 -19.18 -5.95
CA PRO A 536 -11.33 -20.09 -5.28
C PRO A 536 -10.38 -20.86 -6.21
N HIS A 537 -10.84 -21.27 -7.41
CA HIS A 537 -10.01 -22.01 -8.36
C HIS A 537 -9.01 -21.14 -9.13
N GLU A 538 -9.20 -19.82 -9.12
CA GLU A 538 -8.30 -18.84 -9.75
C GLU A 538 -7.17 -18.40 -8.79
N LEU A 539 -7.26 -18.80 -7.51
CA LEU A 539 -6.29 -18.42 -6.49
C LEU A 539 -5.17 -19.47 -6.36
N SER A 540 -3.94 -19.01 -6.22
CA SER A 540 -2.80 -19.86 -5.88
C SER A 540 -3.00 -20.54 -4.52
N THR A 541 -2.27 -21.63 -4.25
CA THR A 541 -2.36 -22.33 -2.96
C THR A 541 -2.11 -21.40 -1.77
N GLY A 542 -1.08 -20.54 -1.83
CA GLY A 542 -0.82 -19.56 -0.79
C GLY A 542 -1.86 -18.43 -0.69
N GLN A 543 -2.51 -18.04 -1.80
CA GLN A 543 -3.63 -17.10 -1.75
C GLN A 543 -4.87 -17.74 -1.11
N ARG A 544 -5.15 -19.01 -1.42
CA ARG A 544 -6.24 -19.78 -0.80
C ARG A 544 -6.05 -19.92 0.71
N GLU A 545 -4.86 -20.23 1.18
CA GLU A 545 -4.59 -20.31 2.62
C GLU A 545 -4.89 -18.99 3.35
N ARG A 546 -4.42 -17.86 2.80
CA ARG A 546 -4.67 -16.52 3.35
C ARG A 546 -6.15 -16.14 3.31
N ALA A 547 -6.86 -16.49 2.25
CA ALA A 547 -8.29 -16.22 2.15
C ALA A 547 -9.12 -17.07 3.14
N ARG A 548 -8.73 -18.31 3.42
CA ARG A 548 -9.35 -19.11 4.50
C ARG A 548 -9.16 -18.45 5.86
N LEU A 549 -7.99 -17.89 6.11
CA LEU A 549 -7.75 -17.13 7.33
C LEU A 549 -8.67 -15.89 7.42
N ALA A 550 -8.87 -15.17 6.32
CA ALA A 550 -9.81 -14.05 6.30
C ALA A 550 -11.25 -14.50 6.56
N LEU A 551 -11.67 -15.65 6.01
CA LEU A 551 -12.99 -16.24 6.27
C LEU A 551 -13.17 -16.60 7.75
N LEU A 552 -12.16 -17.23 8.33
CA LEU A 552 -12.15 -17.62 9.74
C LEU A 552 -12.32 -16.38 10.64
N LEU A 553 -11.61 -15.29 10.34
CA LEU A 553 -11.71 -14.04 11.10
C LEU A 553 -13.00 -13.26 10.80
N ALA A 554 -13.63 -13.47 9.63
CA ALA A 554 -14.89 -12.82 9.27
C ALA A 554 -16.07 -13.29 10.15
N GLU A 555 -15.99 -14.48 10.72
CA GLU A 555 -16.98 -15.01 11.67
C GLU A 555 -16.94 -14.32 13.04
N SER A 556 -16.06 -13.32 13.22
CA SER A 556 -15.88 -12.56 14.47
C SER A 556 -15.63 -13.45 15.70
N PRO A 557 -14.68 -14.41 15.64
CA PRO A 557 -14.37 -15.27 16.78
C PRO A 557 -13.65 -14.50 17.88
N ASN A 558 -13.77 -14.98 19.13
CA ASN A 558 -12.94 -14.56 20.26
C ASN A 558 -11.89 -15.60 20.68
N LEU A 559 -11.90 -16.78 20.02
CA LEU A 559 -10.86 -17.80 20.08
C LEU A 559 -10.49 -18.28 18.66
N VAL A 560 -9.21 -18.15 18.27
CA VAL A 560 -8.69 -18.59 16.97
C VAL A 560 -7.69 -19.72 17.14
N LEU A 561 -7.90 -20.83 16.42
CA LEU A 561 -7.05 -22.01 16.45
C LEU A 561 -6.48 -22.27 15.06
N LEU A 562 -5.16 -22.17 14.88
CA LEU A 562 -4.52 -22.33 13.57
C LEU A 562 -3.46 -23.42 13.62
N ASP A 563 -3.57 -24.44 12.77
CA ASP A 563 -2.53 -25.45 12.59
C ASP A 563 -1.75 -25.22 11.29
N GLU A 564 -0.45 -25.54 11.32
CA GLU A 564 0.51 -25.32 10.21
C GLU A 564 0.43 -23.91 9.62
N PHE A 565 0.35 -22.89 10.48
CA PHE A 565 0.14 -21.50 10.05
C PHE A 565 1.27 -21.01 9.14
N ALA A 566 0.88 -20.54 7.95
CA ALA A 566 1.76 -20.02 6.91
C ALA A 566 2.79 -21.03 6.38
N ALA A 567 2.54 -22.34 6.52
CA ALA A 567 3.50 -23.37 6.08
C ALA A 567 3.76 -23.38 4.57
N HIS A 568 2.77 -23.04 3.74
CA HIS A 568 2.90 -23.04 2.26
C HIS A 568 3.29 -21.69 1.65
N LEU A 569 3.62 -20.69 2.47
CA LEU A 569 4.03 -19.37 2.01
C LEU A 569 5.56 -19.29 1.92
N ASP A 570 6.11 -18.48 1.02
CA ASP A 570 7.53 -18.16 1.06
C ASP A 570 7.90 -17.45 2.39
N PRO A 571 9.14 -17.55 2.88
CA PRO A 571 9.54 -16.97 4.18
C PRO A 571 9.23 -15.48 4.34
N ALA A 572 9.44 -14.68 3.30
CA ALA A 572 9.20 -13.24 3.37
C ALA A 572 7.70 -12.93 3.50
N LEU A 573 6.86 -13.56 2.67
CA LEU A 573 5.40 -13.40 2.75
C LEU A 573 4.83 -13.98 4.05
N ALA A 574 5.33 -15.13 4.50
CA ALA A 574 4.91 -15.76 5.76
C ALA A 574 5.10 -14.81 6.94
N GLY A 575 6.28 -14.20 7.05
CA GLY A 575 6.57 -13.19 8.07
C GLY A 575 5.67 -11.94 7.95
N ARG A 576 5.39 -11.46 6.73
CA ARG A 576 4.48 -10.32 6.52
C ARG A 576 3.05 -10.62 6.97
N VAL A 577 2.51 -11.78 6.59
CA VAL A 577 1.15 -12.23 6.95
C VAL A 577 1.05 -12.45 8.45
N ALA A 578 2.00 -13.19 9.03
CA ALA A 578 2.10 -13.44 10.47
C ALA A 578 2.04 -12.15 11.29
N ARG A 579 2.82 -11.15 10.89
CA ARG A 579 2.84 -9.84 11.57
C ARG A 579 1.50 -9.12 11.50
N LYS A 580 0.89 -9.04 10.31
CA LYS A 580 -0.39 -8.36 10.11
C LYS A 580 -1.51 -9.07 10.88
N VAL A 581 -1.54 -10.40 10.84
CA VAL A 581 -2.50 -11.24 11.58
C VAL A 581 -2.30 -11.07 13.08
N GLY A 582 -1.07 -11.16 13.58
CA GLY A 582 -0.78 -10.93 15.01
C GLY A 582 -1.19 -9.53 15.48
N THR A 583 -0.93 -8.50 14.67
CA THR A 583 -1.37 -7.12 14.96
C THR A 583 -2.89 -7.03 15.02
N LEU A 584 -3.58 -7.68 14.08
CA LEU A 584 -5.04 -7.70 14.03
C LEU A 584 -5.64 -8.43 15.24
N LEU A 585 -5.13 -9.61 15.59
CA LEU A 585 -5.62 -10.40 16.72
C LEU A 585 -5.54 -9.60 18.03
N ARG A 586 -4.42 -8.89 18.27
CA ARG A 586 -4.26 -8.01 19.43
C ARG A 586 -5.19 -6.81 19.40
N ARG A 587 -5.29 -6.13 18.26
CA ARG A 587 -6.22 -5.00 18.08
C ARG A 587 -7.66 -5.40 18.39
N LEU A 588 -8.03 -6.63 18.06
CA LEU A 588 -9.36 -7.19 18.28
C LEU A 588 -9.49 -7.95 19.62
N ALA A 589 -8.44 -7.98 20.45
CA ALA A 589 -8.39 -8.72 21.72
C ALA A 589 -8.87 -10.19 21.59
N ILE A 590 -8.48 -10.85 20.48
CA ILE A 590 -8.80 -12.24 20.17
C ILE A 590 -7.74 -13.15 20.79
N THR A 591 -8.19 -14.15 21.54
CA THR A 591 -7.31 -15.21 22.07
C THR A 591 -6.92 -16.14 20.92
N ALA A 592 -5.64 -16.47 20.77
CA ALA A 592 -5.17 -17.28 19.65
C ALA A 592 -4.19 -18.36 20.08
N VAL A 593 -4.36 -19.57 19.54
CA VAL A 593 -3.41 -20.67 19.68
C VAL A 593 -2.97 -21.12 18.29
N ILE A 594 -1.72 -20.84 17.95
CA ILE A 594 -1.18 -21.00 16.60
C ILE A 594 -0.04 -22.02 16.61
N ALA A 595 -0.18 -23.12 15.90
CA ALA A 595 0.91 -24.07 15.69
C ALA A 595 1.70 -23.71 14.42
N THR A 596 3.02 -23.62 14.57
CA THR A 596 3.95 -23.45 13.44
C THR A 596 5.32 -24.00 13.83
N HIS A 597 6.12 -24.37 12.83
CA HIS A 597 7.50 -24.81 13.02
C HIS A 597 8.52 -23.80 12.47
N ARG A 598 8.05 -22.61 12.05
CA ARG A 598 8.84 -21.63 11.31
C ARG A 598 9.29 -20.47 12.20
N PRO A 599 10.60 -20.31 12.49
CA PRO A 599 11.10 -19.26 13.38
C PRO A 599 10.70 -17.84 12.94
N GLU A 600 10.72 -17.56 11.63
CA GLU A 600 10.34 -16.28 11.05
C GLU A 600 8.86 -15.93 11.30
N VAL A 601 7.99 -16.94 11.34
CA VAL A 601 6.56 -16.78 11.64
C VAL A 601 6.35 -16.55 13.13
N VAL A 602 7.05 -17.30 14.00
CA VAL A 602 7.01 -17.10 15.46
C VAL A 602 7.46 -15.68 15.82
N SER A 603 8.63 -15.27 15.30
CA SER A 603 9.17 -13.92 15.51
C SER A 603 8.21 -12.84 15.02
N ALA A 604 7.58 -13.02 13.85
CA ALA A 604 6.63 -12.05 13.31
C ALA A 604 5.28 -12.00 14.03
N LEU A 605 4.78 -13.13 14.55
CA LEU A 605 3.55 -13.18 15.36
C LEU A 605 3.74 -12.50 16.72
N GLN A 606 4.97 -12.54 17.25
CA GLN A 606 5.35 -12.06 18.58
C GLN A 606 4.52 -12.65 19.72
N PRO A 607 4.44 -13.98 19.88
CA PRO A 607 3.56 -14.58 20.88
C PRO A 607 3.82 -14.05 22.29
N ASP A 608 2.75 -13.93 23.08
CA ASP A 608 2.84 -13.67 24.51
C ASP A 608 3.52 -14.86 25.21
N ARG A 609 3.25 -16.08 24.74
CA ARG A 609 3.89 -17.31 25.21
C ARG A 609 4.22 -18.29 24.09
N LEU A 610 5.38 -18.90 24.18
CA LEU A 610 5.83 -19.97 23.29
C LEU A 610 5.77 -21.30 24.05
N LEU A 611 4.90 -22.21 23.62
CA LEU A 611 4.76 -23.53 24.24
C LEU A 611 5.37 -24.61 23.36
N VAL A 612 6.30 -25.38 23.91
CA VAL A 612 6.90 -26.55 23.26
C VAL A 612 6.05 -27.78 23.58
N VAL A 613 5.52 -28.42 22.54
CA VAL A 613 4.75 -29.67 22.66
C VAL A 613 5.64 -30.85 22.31
N GLY A 614 5.74 -31.84 23.21
CA GLY A 614 6.60 -33.00 23.00
C GLY A 614 6.54 -34.04 24.11
N TYR A 615 6.84 -35.30 23.76
CA TYR A 615 7.03 -36.43 24.69
C TYR A 615 5.91 -36.64 25.74
N GLY A 616 4.67 -36.25 25.43
CA GLY A 616 3.54 -36.41 26.33
C GLY A 616 3.24 -35.21 27.24
N GLY A 617 3.93 -34.07 27.05
CA GLY A 617 3.74 -32.84 27.81
C GLY A 617 3.76 -31.57 26.96
N VAL A 618 3.45 -30.46 27.61
CA VAL A 618 3.55 -29.09 27.07
C VAL A 618 4.35 -28.28 28.08
N VAL A 619 5.45 -27.68 27.65
CA VAL A 619 6.32 -26.86 28.49
C VAL A 619 6.46 -25.48 27.88
N GLU A 620 6.54 -24.47 28.72
CA GLU A 620 6.81 -23.11 28.25
C GLU A 620 8.29 -22.97 27.91
N ALA A 621 8.58 -22.47 26.71
CA ALA A 621 9.95 -22.13 26.35
C ALA A 621 10.38 -20.89 27.16
N SER A 622 11.49 -20.99 27.87
CA SER A 622 12.19 -19.80 28.37
C SER A 622 12.54 -18.91 27.17
N SER A 623 12.19 -17.62 27.26
CA SER A 623 12.27 -16.65 26.16
C SER A 623 13.57 -16.77 25.36
N PRO A 624 13.52 -16.87 24.02
CA PRO A 624 14.72 -16.67 23.22
C PRO A 624 15.14 -15.20 23.38
N GLN A 625 16.36 -14.98 23.88
CA GLN A 625 16.99 -13.67 23.87
C GLN A 625 17.15 -13.15 22.44
#